data_AF-A0A7K3RN81-F1
#
_entry.id   AF-A0A7K3RN81-F1
#
_cell.length_a   1.000
_cell.length_b   1.000
_cell.length_c   1.000
_cell.angle_alpha   90.00
_cell.angle_beta   90.00
_cell.angle_gamma   90.00
#
_symmetry.space_group_name_H-M   'P 1'
#
loop_
_entity.id
_entity.type
_entity.pdbx_description
1 polymer ?
#
loop_
_entity_poly.entity_id
_entity_poly.type
_entity_poly.pdbx_seq_one_letter_code
_entity_poly.pdbx_strand_id
1 'polypeptide(L)'
;MTSSHGSSKIARTSPGHRAPAHRRTTGPLPFPGTAHLGNRALRRSSAAAQTEAWALGEDRTEERKRTSTATGAEEVISAWIAATNTHDTEKYLAYFTDDAELDDQSVGDRFTGKERIAEYCRSYFIGYDTTTRIVTVEPTGGHFHHVVVEFAGDFPGVRAGGIFDVALTGDRIARVRADLT
;
A
#
# COMPACT_ATOMS: atom_id res chain seq x y z
N MET A 1 42.73 78.13 18.10
CA MET A 1 43.21 77.49 19.34
C MET A 1 41.98 76.96 20.08
N THR A 2 42.07 75.72 20.61
CA THR A 2 41.16 75.00 21.54
C THR A 2 39.73 74.66 21.07
N SER A 3 39.49 73.37 20.72
CA SER A 3 38.64 72.39 21.46
C SER A 3 37.19 72.35 20.92
N SER A 4 36.44 71.25 20.79
CA SER A 4 36.44 69.93 21.45
C SER A 4 35.76 68.82 20.61
N HIS A 5 36.33 67.62 20.68
CA HIS A 5 35.74 66.27 20.85
C HIS A 5 34.29 65.96 20.45
N GLY A 6 34.17 64.85 19.70
CA GLY A 6 32.95 64.06 19.57
C GLY A 6 33.17 62.75 18.80
N SER A 7 33.88 61.79 19.40
CA SER A 7 34.02 60.42 18.90
C SER A 7 32.68 59.67 18.93
N SER A 8 32.36 58.92 17.86
CA SER A 8 31.71 57.60 18.01
C SER A 8 31.75 56.74 16.73
N LYS A 9 32.63 55.73 16.82
CA LYS A 9 32.44 54.31 16.47
C LYS A 9 31.62 53.94 15.21
N ILE A 10 32.39 53.54 14.20
CA ILE A 10 32.11 52.44 13.26
C ILE A 10 31.67 51.15 13.98
N ALA A 11 30.55 50.57 13.52
CA ALA A 11 30.24 49.14 13.69
C ALA A 11 29.59 48.61 12.41
N ARG A 12 30.29 47.68 11.74
CA ARG A 12 29.76 46.82 10.68
C ARG A 12 29.12 45.61 11.36
N THR A 13 27.89 45.24 11.02
CA THR A 13 27.41 43.86 11.07
C THR A 13 26.27 43.64 10.06
N SER A 14 26.35 42.46 9.45
CA SER A 14 25.67 41.93 8.26
C SER A 14 24.15 41.75 8.36
N PRO A 15 23.44 41.55 7.22
CA PRO A 15 21.99 41.51 7.17
C PRO A 15 21.44 40.20 7.74
N GLY A 16 20.50 40.33 8.68
CA GLY A 16 19.77 39.21 9.26
C GLY A 16 18.83 38.58 8.24
N HIS A 17 19.17 37.36 7.81
CA HIS A 17 18.25 36.40 7.23
C HIS A 17 17.01 36.24 8.12
N ARG A 18 15.84 36.66 7.63
CA ARG A 18 14.57 36.12 8.12
C ARG A 18 14.43 34.70 7.56
N ALA A 19 14.67 33.71 8.40
CA ALA A 19 14.30 32.33 8.14
C ALA A 19 12.78 32.22 8.04
N PRO A 20 12.23 31.47 7.05
CA PRO A 20 10.81 31.18 7.01
C PRO A 20 10.43 30.24 8.15
N ALA A 21 9.25 30.49 8.72
CA ALA A 21 8.64 29.70 9.78
C ALA A 21 8.64 28.20 9.44
N HIS A 22 9.04 27.41 10.43
CA HIS A 22 9.06 25.95 10.42
C HIS A 22 7.79 25.37 9.79
N ARG A 23 7.95 24.76 8.61
CA ARG A 23 7.01 23.78 8.07
C ARG A 23 6.94 22.67 9.12
N ARG A 24 5.79 22.52 9.78
CA ARG A 24 5.53 21.30 10.56
C ARG A 24 5.63 20.14 9.58
N THR A 25 6.65 19.31 9.73
CA THR A 25 6.71 17.99 9.11
C THR A 25 5.57 17.20 9.71
N THR A 26 4.40 17.24 9.08
CA THR A 26 3.35 16.24 9.28
C THR A 26 3.89 14.97 8.65
N GLY A 27 4.68 14.21 9.43
CA GLY A 27 4.89 12.80 9.15
C GLY A 27 3.53 12.09 9.11
N PRO A 28 3.45 10.92 8.48
CA PRO A 28 2.18 10.21 8.35
C PRO A 28 1.66 9.88 9.76
N LEU A 29 0.33 9.86 9.89
CA LEU A 29 -0.30 9.57 11.19
C LEU A 29 0.09 8.15 11.65
N PRO A 30 0.44 7.96 12.93
CA PRO A 30 0.81 6.65 13.45
C PRO A 30 -0.37 5.67 13.41
N PHE A 31 -0.09 4.40 13.11
CA PHE A 31 -1.08 3.33 13.12
C PHE A 31 -1.70 3.14 14.52
N PRO A 32 -3.04 3.10 14.65
CA PRO A 32 -3.71 2.59 15.85
C PRO A 32 -3.52 1.06 15.93
N GLY A 33 -2.93 0.59 17.04
CA GLY A 33 -2.58 -0.82 17.24
C GLY A 33 -3.77 -1.79 17.30
N THR A 34 -3.59 -2.94 16.67
CA THR A 34 -4.52 -4.09 16.61
C THR A 34 -4.40 -5.01 17.83
N ALA A 35 -5.56 -5.47 18.32
CA ALA A 35 -5.67 -6.51 19.34
C ALA A 35 -5.96 -7.88 18.69
N HIS A 36 -5.33 -8.92 19.22
CA HIS A 36 -5.09 -10.21 18.58
C HIS A 36 -6.23 -11.25 18.71
N LEU A 37 -6.14 -12.24 17.81
CA LEU A 37 -7.11 -13.27 17.40
C LEU A 37 -7.65 -14.24 18.49
N GLY A 38 -8.84 -14.79 18.22
CA GLY A 38 -9.33 -16.07 18.76
C GLY A 38 -9.45 -17.16 17.68
N ASN A 39 -8.65 -18.23 17.80
CA ASN A 39 -8.61 -19.40 16.92
C ASN A 39 -9.79 -20.37 17.16
N ARG A 40 -10.30 -21.02 16.10
CA ARG A 40 -11.19 -22.19 16.23
C ARG A 40 -10.91 -23.30 15.19
N ALA A 41 -10.34 -24.39 15.72
CA ALA A 41 -10.51 -25.82 15.41
C ALA A 41 -10.46 -26.33 13.95
N LEU A 42 -9.40 -27.11 13.64
CA LEU A 42 -9.41 -28.13 12.60
C LEU A 42 -10.17 -29.39 13.06
N ARG A 43 -11.04 -29.93 12.20
CA ARG A 43 -11.47 -31.33 12.22
C ARG A 43 -11.10 -32.01 10.89
N ARG A 44 -10.45 -33.16 11.03
CA ARG A 44 -10.06 -34.11 9.98
C ARG A 44 -11.28 -34.68 9.25
N SER A 45 -11.13 -35.09 8.00
CA SER A 45 -11.32 -36.49 7.57
C SER A 45 -10.86 -36.73 6.12
N SER A 46 -10.24 -37.89 5.94
CA SER A 46 -9.75 -38.50 4.71
C SER A 46 -10.81 -39.46 4.16
N ALA A 47 -10.97 -39.50 2.83
CA ALA A 47 -11.51 -40.63 2.06
C ALA A 47 -11.12 -40.39 0.58
N ALA A 48 -10.20 -41.17 0.02
CA ALA A 48 -10.44 -42.43 -0.69
C ALA A 48 -10.63 -42.22 -2.20
N ALA A 49 -9.85 -43.00 -2.96
CA ALA A 49 -9.63 -42.94 -4.40
C ALA A 49 -10.91 -42.99 -5.26
N GLN A 50 -10.81 -42.39 -6.45
CA GLN A 50 -11.53 -42.86 -7.64
C GLN A 50 -10.80 -42.43 -8.91
N THR A 51 -10.17 -43.42 -9.52
CA THR A 51 -9.95 -43.52 -10.96
C THR A 51 -11.30 -43.42 -11.66
N GLU A 52 -11.47 -42.53 -12.64
CA GLU A 52 -12.08 -42.80 -13.95
C GLU A 52 -12.22 -41.51 -14.76
N ALA A 53 -11.53 -41.50 -15.90
CA ALA A 53 -11.67 -40.50 -16.94
C ALA A 53 -12.99 -40.72 -17.71
N TRP A 54 -13.55 -39.60 -18.22
CA TRP A 54 -14.69 -39.49 -19.16
C TRP A 54 -16.08 -39.21 -18.57
N ALA A 55 -16.24 -38.00 -18.00
CA ALA A 55 -17.48 -37.22 -18.12
C ALA A 55 -17.11 -35.82 -18.66
N LEU A 56 -17.20 -35.66 -19.99
CA LEU A 56 -16.76 -34.48 -20.71
C LEU A 56 -17.94 -33.68 -21.24
N GLY A 57 -18.02 -32.41 -20.84
CA GLY A 57 -18.87 -31.43 -21.52
C GLY A 57 -18.57 -29.99 -21.11
N GLU A 58 -18.70 -29.65 -19.83
CA GLU A 58 -18.84 -28.23 -19.44
C GLU A 58 -17.81 -27.72 -18.42
N ASP A 59 -17.13 -28.61 -17.68
CA ASP A 59 -16.33 -28.21 -16.51
C ASP A 59 -14.88 -27.78 -16.82
N ARG A 60 -14.23 -28.37 -17.83
CA ARG A 60 -12.81 -28.08 -18.16
C ARG A 60 -12.60 -26.68 -18.75
N THR A 61 -13.64 -26.08 -19.30
CA THR A 61 -13.58 -24.72 -19.87
C THR A 61 -13.56 -23.68 -18.75
N GLU A 62 -14.33 -23.90 -17.69
CA GLU A 62 -14.40 -23.01 -16.53
C GLU A 62 -13.21 -23.22 -15.59
N GLU A 63 -12.71 -24.44 -15.41
CA GLU A 63 -11.43 -24.69 -14.71
C GLU A 63 -10.28 -23.97 -15.42
N ARG A 64 -10.12 -24.15 -16.74
CA ARG A 64 -9.03 -23.53 -17.50
C ARG A 64 -9.16 -22.01 -17.58
N LYS A 65 -10.37 -21.47 -17.71
CA LYS A 65 -10.60 -20.01 -17.61
C LYS A 65 -10.22 -19.52 -16.22
N ARG A 66 -10.70 -20.14 -15.14
CA ARG A 66 -10.38 -19.78 -13.75
C ARG A 66 -8.87 -19.80 -13.49
N THR A 67 -8.16 -20.85 -13.92
CA THR A 67 -6.69 -20.91 -13.79
C THR A 67 -6.00 -19.84 -14.63
N SER A 68 -6.44 -19.62 -15.88
CA SER A 68 -5.80 -18.60 -16.75
C SER A 68 -6.04 -17.17 -16.28
N THR A 69 -7.23 -16.88 -15.75
CA THR A 69 -7.54 -15.56 -15.15
C THR A 69 -6.86 -15.38 -13.80
N ALA A 70 -6.71 -16.45 -13.01
CA ALA A 70 -5.98 -16.40 -11.75
C ALA A 70 -4.50 -16.08 -12.00
N THR A 71 -3.84 -16.75 -12.95
CA THR A 71 -2.43 -16.46 -13.29
C THR A 71 -2.26 -15.03 -13.80
N GLY A 72 -3.13 -14.55 -14.69
CA GLY A 72 -3.05 -13.15 -15.18
C GLY A 72 -3.29 -12.11 -14.08
N ALA A 73 -4.21 -12.37 -13.15
CA ALA A 73 -4.46 -11.48 -12.02
C ALA A 73 -3.31 -11.48 -11.01
N GLU A 74 -2.73 -12.64 -10.71
CA GLU A 74 -1.54 -12.77 -9.87
C GLU A 74 -0.35 -12.00 -10.45
N GLU A 75 -0.17 -12.02 -11.77
CA GLU A 75 0.84 -11.22 -12.47
C GLU A 75 0.59 -9.72 -12.30
N VAL A 76 -0.65 -9.25 -12.49
CA VAL A 76 -1.01 -7.83 -12.29
C VAL A 76 -0.76 -7.39 -10.85
N ILE A 77 -1.18 -8.20 -9.86
CA ILE A 77 -0.98 -7.91 -8.43
C ILE A 77 0.52 -7.88 -8.09
N SER A 78 1.29 -8.85 -8.59
CA SER A 78 2.74 -8.90 -8.38
C SER A 78 3.45 -7.69 -8.99
N ALA A 79 3.04 -7.29 -10.19
CA ALA A 79 3.61 -6.13 -10.88
C ALA A 79 3.22 -4.81 -10.19
N TRP A 80 2.00 -4.72 -9.64
CA TRP A 80 1.57 -3.60 -8.82
C TRP A 80 2.38 -3.48 -7.51
N ILE A 81 2.63 -4.59 -6.80
CA ILE A 81 3.48 -4.57 -5.61
C ILE A 81 4.93 -4.21 -5.96
N ALA A 82 5.46 -4.72 -7.07
CA ALA A 82 6.77 -4.32 -7.56
C ALA A 82 6.84 -2.81 -7.85
N ALA A 83 5.82 -2.23 -8.47
CA ALA A 83 5.73 -0.79 -8.71
C ALA A 83 5.64 0.01 -7.40
N THR A 84 4.83 -0.45 -6.44
CA THR A 84 4.75 0.15 -5.09
C THR A 84 6.13 0.26 -4.45
N ASN A 85 6.94 -0.80 -4.53
CA ASN A 85 8.29 -0.84 -3.95
C ASN A 85 9.33 0.02 -4.70
N THR A 86 8.99 0.61 -5.85
CA THR A 86 9.88 1.59 -6.51
C THR A 86 9.73 3.00 -5.97
N HIS A 87 8.73 3.25 -5.10
CA HIS A 87 8.37 4.57 -4.58
C HIS A 87 8.15 5.63 -5.68
N ASP A 88 7.77 5.18 -6.87
CA ASP A 88 7.37 6.02 -8.00
C ASP A 88 5.84 6.10 -8.03
N THR A 89 5.30 7.25 -7.63
CA THR A 89 3.86 7.45 -7.54
C THR A 89 3.16 7.29 -8.89
N GLU A 90 3.79 7.66 -10.01
CA GLU A 90 3.17 7.52 -11.33
C GLU A 90 3.08 6.05 -11.73
N LYS A 91 4.15 5.28 -11.51
CA LYS A 91 4.12 3.82 -11.75
C LYS A 91 3.11 3.10 -10.88
N TYR A 92 3.00 3.50 -9.61
CA TYR A 92 1.99 2.96 -8.69
C TYR A 92 0.57 3.24 -9.20
N LEU A 93 0.29 4.50 -9.58
CA LEU A 93 -1.04 4.92 -10.06
C LEU A 93 -1.43 4.33 -11.42
N ALA A 94 -0.46 3.91 -12.24
CA ALA A 94 -0.72 3.29 -13.53
C ALA A 94 -1.56 2.00 -13.42
N TYR A 95 -1.56 1.34 -12.27
CA TYR A 95 -2.35 0.13 -12.02
C TYR A 95 -3.80 0.41 -11.64
N PHE A 96 -4.18 1.63 -11.28
CA PHE A 96 -5.53 1.95 -10.83
C PHE A 96 -6.43 2.44 -11.98
N THR A 97 -7.73 2.14 -11.89
CA THR A 97 -8.74 2.87 -12.67
C THR A 97 -8.80 4.33 -12.19
N ASP A 98 -9.36 5.23 -13.01
CA ASP A 98 -9.38 6.66 -12.68
C ASP A 98 -10.25 6.96 -11.44
N ASP A 99 -11.27 6.14 -11.22
CA ASP A 99 -12.26 6.22 -10.14
C ASP A 99 -12.03 5.19 -9.02
N ALA A 100 -10.86 4.55 -8.98
CA ALA A 100 -10.58 3.47 -8.03
C ALA A 100 -10.71 3.91 -6.56
N GLU A 101 -11.02 2.95 -5.68
CA GLU A 101 -11.11 3.18 -4.23
C GLU A 101 -10.04 2.38 -3.48
N LEU A 102 -9.32 3.04 -2.58
CA LEU A 102 -8.46 2.40 -1.58
C LEU A 102 -9.05 2.69 -0.19
N ASP A 103 -9.50 1.65 0.51
CA ASP A 103 -10.07 1.73 1.86
C ASP A 103 -9.08 1.07 2.83
N ASP A 104 -8.36 1.87 3.63
CA ASP A 104 -7.39 1.38 4.60
C ASP A 104 -7.99 1.47 6.01
N GLN A 105 -8.38 0.31 6.55
CA GLN A 105 -9.03 0.23 7.86
C GLN A 105 -8.09 0.57 9.01
N SER A 106 -6.79 0.32 8.84
CA SER A 106 -5.78 0.60 9.84
C SER A 106 -5.49 2.09 9.92
N VAL A 107 -5.62 2.82 8.81
CA VAL A 107 -5.57 4.29 8.81
C VAL A 107 -6.90 4.92 9.21
N GLY A 108 -8.02 4.22 8.94
CA GLY A 108 -9.37 4.71 9.19
C GLY A 108 -9.85 5.72 8.15
N ASP A 109 -9.32 5.66 6.91
CA ASP A 109 -9.69 6.57 5.82
C ASP A 109 -9.85 5.82 4.49
N ARG A 110 -10.61 6.45 3.58
CA ARG A 110 -10.89 5.96 2.24
C ARG A 110 -10.46 6.99 1.19
N PHE A 111 -9.67 6.53 0.24
CA PHE A 111 -9.05 7.31 -0.82
C PHE A 111 -9.71 6.97 -2.15
N THR A 112 -10.55 7.87 -2.66
CA THR A 112 -11.26 7.68 -3.93
C THR A 112 -10.61 8.50 -5.05
N GLY A 113 -10.37 7.85 -6.18
CA GLY A 113 -9.72 8.41 -7.36
C GLY A 113 -8.19 8.50 -7.22
N LYS A 114 -7.52 8.59 -8.37
CA LYS A 114 -6.05 8.58 -8.46
C LYS A 114 -5.37 9.66 -7.62
N GLU A 115 -5.95 10.84 -7.49
CA GLU A 115 -5.36 11.94 -6.71
C GLU A 115 -5.25 11.59 -5.23
N ARG A 116 -6.34 11.08 -4.62
CA ARG A 116 -6.34 10.66 -3.22
C ARG A 116 -5.46 9.43 -3.00
N ILE A 117 -5.47 8.48 -3.93
CA ILE A 117 -4.58 7.31 -3.89
C ILE A 117 -3.10 7.72 -4.00
N ALA A 118 -2.79 8.80 -4.72
CA ALA A 118 -1.43 9.36 -4.77
C ALA A 118 -0.99 9.92 -3.42
N GLU A 119 -1.89 10.54 -2.66
CA GLU A 119 -1.62 11.00 -1.30
C GLU A 119 -1.32 9.81 -0.37
N TYR A 120 -2.10 8.73 -0.48
CA TYR A 120 -1.83 7.48 0.26
C TYR A 120 -0.43 6.94 -0.05
N CYS A 121 -0.10 6.80 -1.33
CA CYS A 121 1.22 6.32 -1.76
C CYS A 121 2.36 7.16 -1.17
N ARG A 122 2.27 8.48 -1.32
CA ARG A 122 3.30 9.41 -0.81
C ARG A 122 3.41 9.38 0.71
N SER A 123 2.31 9.22 1.42
CA SER A 123 2.29 9.24 2.88
C SER A 123 2.79 7.93 3.47
N TYR A 124 2.28 6.78 3.00
CA TYR A 124 2.49 5.51 3.67
C TYR A 124 3.57 4.65 3.02
N PHE A 125 3.63 4.59 1.68
CA PHE A 125 4.68 3.84 1.01
C PHE A 125 5.99 4.62 0.96
N ILE A 126 5.95 5.87 0.49
CA ILE A 126 7.16 6.70 0.37
C ILE A 126 7.55 7.32 1.71
N GLY A 127 6.57 7.87 2.44
CA GLY A 127 6.82 8.59 3.69
C GLY A 127 7.41 7.73 4.81
N TYR A 128 7.19 6.41 4.76
CA TYR A 128 7.79 5.44 5.68
C TYR A 128 8.82 4.52 5.01
N ASP A 129 9.29 4.80 3.79
CA ASP A 129 10.22 3.91 3.07
C ASP A 129 9.75 2.43 3.06
N THR A 130 8.44 2.24 2.89
CA THR A 130 7.81 0.93 3.06
C THR A 130 8.13 0.04 1.88
N THR A 131 8.68 -1.13 2.16
CA THR A 131 8.79 -2.27 1.26
C THR A 131 7.71 -3.29 1.58
N THR A 132 7.00 -3.75 0.56
CA THR A 132 5.92 -4.74 0.66
C THR A 132 6.34 -6.05 0.01
N ARG A 133 6.14 -7.17 0.70
CA ARG A 133 6.40 -8.52 0.22
C ARG A 133 5.09 -9.30 0.16
N ILE A 134 4.76 -9.87 -1.00
CA ILE A 134 3.65 -10.81 -1.12
C ILE A 134 4.00 -12.11 -0.39
N VAL A 135 3.09 -12.58 0.45
CA VAL A 135 3.14 -13.89 1.11
C VAL A 135 2.29 -14.88 0.33
N THR A 136 1.03 -14.53 0.06
CA THR A 136 0.11 -15.32 -0.77
C THR A 136 -0.83 -14.43 -1.57
N VAL A 137 -1.32 -14.95 -2.69
CA VAL A 137 -2.42 -14.39 -3.47
C VAL A 137 -3.43 -15.51 -3.67
N GLU A 138 -4.68 -15.28 -3.28
CA GLU A 138 -5.75 -16.26 -3.36
C GLU A 138 -6.97 -15.65 -4.06
N PRO A 139 -7.44 -16.20 -5.20
CA PRO A 139 -8.67 -15.74 -5.82
C PRO A 139 -9.88 -16.09 -4.92
N THR A 140 -10.69 -15.09 -4.57
CA THR A 140 -11.89 -15.29 -3.73
C THR A 140 -13.19 -15.36 -4.53
N GLY A 141 -13.10 -15.17 -5.85
CA GLY A 141 -14.20 -15.34 -6.79
C GLY A 141 -14.34 -14.13 -7.73
N GLY A 142 -14.74 -14.38 -8.99
CA GLY A 142 -14.87 -13.32 -9.99
C GLY A 142 -13.55 -12.59 -10.22
N HIS A 143 -13.51 -11.30 -9.88
CA HIS A 143 -12.34 -10.42 -10.03
C HIS A 143 -11.71 -10.03 -8.69
N PHE A 144 -12.07 -10.72 -7.61
CA PHE A 144 -11.58 -10.44 -6.26
C PHE A 144 -10.45 -11.39 -5.87
N HIS A 145 -9.44 -10.83 -5.22
CA HIS A 145 -8.24 -11.52 -4.76
C HIS A 145 -7.92 -11.11 -3.33
N HIS A 146 -7.68 -12.09 -2.47
CA HIS A 146 -7.15 -11.89 -1.14
C HIS A 146 -5.63 -12.02 -1.20
N VAL A 147 -4.92 -10.99 -0.78
CA VAL A 147 -3.46 -10.94 -0.83
C VAL A 147 -2.94 -10.78 0.58
N VAL A 148 -2.16 -11.74 1.06
CA VAL A 148 -1.45 -11.61 2.34
C VAL A 148 -0.08 -11.01 2.05
N VAL A 149 0.28 -9.97 2.81
CA VAL A 149 1.53 -9.23 2.63
C VAL A 149 2.27 -9.05 3.95
N GLU A 150 3.57 -8.79 3.83
CA GLU A 150 4.40 -8.27 4.91
C GLU A 150 4.96 -6.91 4.49
N PHE A 151 4.93 -5.97 5.42
CA PHE A 151 5.53 -4.65 5.28
C PHE A 151 6.82 -4.58 6.09
N ALA A 152 7.79 -3.85 5.59
CA ALA A 152 8.97 -3.39 6.33
C ALA A 152 9.22 -1.92 6.01
N GLY A 153 9.60 -1.10 6.98
CA GLY A 153 9.82 0.33 6.75
C GLY A 153 10.18 1.10 8.02
N ASP A 154 10.24 2.42 7.89
CA ASP A 154 10.52 3.38 8.96
C ASP A 154 9.23 3.78 9.71
N PHE A 155 8.57 2.79 10.31
CA PHE A 155 7.43 2.99 11.21
C PHE A 155 7.64 2.21 12.52
N PRO A 156 6.94 2.57 13.62
CA PRO A 156 7.06 1.86 14.89
C PRO A 156 6.78 0.36 14.71
N GLY A 157 7.76 -0.48 15.06
CA GLY A 157 7.66 -1.93 14.90
C GLY A 157 8.43 -2.51 13.71
N VAL A 158 8.99 -1.67 12.81
CA VAL A 158 9.85 -1.97 11.63
C VAL A 158 9.33 -3.00 10.62
N ARG A 159 8.40 -3.86 11.01
CA ARG A 159 7.70 -4.86 10.22
C ARG A 159 6.26 -4.99 10.70
N ALA A 160 5.35 -5.23 9.77
CA ALA A 160 3.94 -5.51 10.05
C ALA A 160 3.40 -6.55 9.06
N GLY A 161 2.45 -7.37 9.49
CA GLY A 161 1.64 -8.15 8.55
C GLY A 161 0.49 -7.31 8.01
N GLY A 162 -0.11 -7.75 6.91
CA GLY A 162 -1.37 -7.19 6.48
C GLY A 162 -2.01 -7.96 5.35
N ILE A 163 -3.19 -7.49 4.97
CA ILE A 163 -3.97 -8.03 3.87
C ILE A 163 -4.37 -6.92 2.91
N PHE A 164 -4.45 -7.28 1.63
CA PHE A 164 -5.14 -6.52 0.60
C PHE A 164 -6.23 -7.38 -0.02
N ASP A 165 -7.49 -6.95 0.09
CA ASP A 165 -8.57 -7.46 -0.75
C ASP A 165 -8.64 -6.59 -2.02
N VAL A 166 -8.22 -7.15 -3.15
CA VAL A 166 -8.07 -6.44 -4.43
C VAL A 166 -9.19 -6.83 -5.37
N ALA A 167 -9.87 -5.85 -5.97
CA ALA A 167 -10.83 -6.04 -7.05
C ALA A 167 -10.25 -5.51 -8.37
N LEU A 168 -10.15 -6.39 -9.36
CA LEU A 168 -9.64 -6.05 -10.70
C LEU A 168 -10.78 -5.74 -11.67
N THR A 169 -10.49 -4.89 -12.66
CA THR A 169 -11.29 -4.67 -13.87
C THR A 169 -10.32 -4.71 -15.04
N GLY A 170 -10.25 -5.87 -15.70
CA GLY A 170 -9.19 -6.16 -16.67
C GLY A 170 -7.82 -6.23 -16.01
N ASP A 171 -6.87 -5.42 -16.49
CA ASP A 171 -5.50 -5.29 -15.97
C ASP A 171 -5.33 -4.09 -15.02
N ARG A 172 -6.45 -3.56 -14.49
CA ARG A 172 -6.48 -2.41 -13.59
C ARG A 172 -7.18 -2.75 -12.28
N ILE A 173 -6.78 -2.08 -11.22
CA ILE A 173 -7.31 -2.17 -9.88
C ILE A 173 -8.44 -1.15 -9.75
N ALA A 174 -9.65 -1.63 -9.49
CA ALA A 174 -10.81 -0.79 -9.20
C ALA A 174 -10.99 -0.58 -7.70
N ARG A 175 -10.58 -1.55 -6.87
CA ARG A 175 -10.66 -1.44 -5.42
C ARG A 175 -9.53 -2.15 -4.71
N VAL A 176 -9.08 -1.55 -3.61
CA VAL A 176 -8.23 -2.20 -2.60
C VAL A 176 -8.85 -1.94 -1.23
N ARG A 177 -9.05 -2.98 -0.44
CA ARG A 177 -9.23 -2.85 1.01
C ARG A 177 -7.97 -3.32 1.72
N ALA A 178 -7.38 -2.46 2.53
CA ALA A 178 -6.17 -2.74 3.29
C ALA A 178 -6.50 -2.88 4.78
N ASP A 179 -5.83 -3.84 5.42
CA ASP A 179 -5.85 -4.00 6.86
C ASP A 179 -4.50 -4.57 7.33
N LEU A 180 -3.76 -3.80 8.11
CA LEU A 180 -2.54 -4.20 8.79
C LEU A 180 -2.92 -4.98 10.06
N THR A 181 -2.21 -6.07 10.30
CA THR A 181 -2.48 -7.02 11.39
C THR A 181 -1.38 -7.03 12.44
#